data_AF-A0A6J4VT45-F1
#
_entry.id   AF-A0A6J4VT45-F1
#
_cell.length_a   1.000
_cell.length_b   1.000
_cell.length_c   1.000
_cell.angle_alpha   90.00
_cell.angle_beta   90.00
_cell.angle_gamma   90.00
#
_symmetry.space_group_name_H-M   'P 1'
#
loop_
_entity.id
_entity.type
_entity.pdbx_description
1 polymer ?
#
loop_
_entity_poly.entity_id
_entity_poly.type
_entity_poly.pdbx_seq_one_letter_code
_entity_poly.pdbx_strand_id
1 'polypeptide(L)'
;METAGTPLPDNVLQSIRKNKVALKGPITTPIGTGFRSVNVALRKELDLFACVRPCKSYQGVRSRYENIDIVIVRENTEDLYAG
;
A
#
# COMPACT_ATOMS: atom_id res chain seq x y z
N MET A 1 -4.85 -4.32 -17.15
CA MET A 1 -5.92 -4.94 -17.96
C MET A 1 -5.46 -5.20 -19.39
N GLU A 2 -4.90 -4.21 -20.07
CA GLU A 2 -4.47 -4.33 -21.48
C GLU A 2 -3.54 -5.51 -21.80
N THR A 3 -2.64 -5.88 -20.87
CA THR A 3 -1.64 -6.94 -21.12
C THR A 3 -1.91 -8.27 -20.41
N ALA A 4 -2.68 -8.26 -19.32
CA ALA A 4 -2.86 -9.43 -18.45
C ALA A 4 -4.30 -9.70 -18.03
N GLY A 5 -5.28 -8.91 -18.49
CA GLY A 5 -6.71 -9.08 -18.19
C GLY A 5 -7.13 -8.77 -16.74
N THR A 6 -6.22 -8.84 -15.78
CA THR A 6 -6.44 -8.54 -14.35
C THR A 6 -5.57 -7.37 -13.88
N PRO A 7 -6.03 -6.57 -12.90
CA PRO A 7 -5.20 -5.54 -12.27
C PRO A 7 -4.17 -6.10 -11.28
N LEU A 8 -4.29 -7.36 -10.85
CA LEU A 8 -3.32 -8.05 -10.01
C LEU A 8 -3.04 -9.46 -10.57
N PRO A 9 -2.06 -9.60 -11.49
CA PRO A 9 -1.68 -10.90 -12.04
C PRO A 9 -0.94 -11.79 -11.03
N ASP A 10 -1.14 -13.11 -11.09
CA ASP A 10 -0.52 -14.07 -10.15
C ASP A 10 1.00 -14.09 -10.22
N ASN A 11 1.60 -13.87 -11.39
CA ASN A 11 3.05 -13.83 -11.54
C ASN A 11 3.69 -12.67 -10.73
N VAL A 12 2.95 -11.58 -10.51
CA VAL A 12 3.38 -10.46 -9.65
C VAL A 12 3.43 -10.93 -8.20
N LEU A 13 2.36 -11.57 -7.70
CA LEU A 13 2.33 -12.11 -6.33
C LEU A 13 3.43 -13.14 -6.10
N GLN A 14 3.65 -14.04 -7.07
CA GLN A 14 4.74 -15.02 -7.01
C GLN A 14 6.12 -14.35 -6.97
N SER A 15 6.35 -13.33 -7.79
CA SER A 15 7.59 -12.57 -7.79
C SER A 15 7.85 -11.91 -6.43
N ILE A 16 6.84 -11.29 -5.83
CA ILE A 16 6.95 -10.66 -4.50
C ILE A 16 7.20 -11.72 -3.42
N ARG A 17 6.47 -12.85 -3.44
CA ARG A 17 6.67 -13.95 -2.49
C ARG A 17 8.06 -14.58 -2.60
N LYS A 18 8.64 -14.64 -3.80
CA LYS A 18 10.02 -15.11 -4.05
C LYS A 18 11.05 -14.11 -3.53
N ASN A 19 10.91 -12.83 -3.89
CA ASN A 19 11.91 -11.80 -3.62
C ASN A 19 11.79 -11.19 -2.21
N LYS A 20 10.65 -11.40 -1.53
CA LYS A 20 10.29 -10.87 -0.20
C LYS A 20 10.15 -9.35 -0.11
N VAL A 21 10.64 -8.61 -1.09
CA VAL A 21 10.61 -7.15 -1.14
C VAL A 21 10.08 -6.70 -2.49
N ALA A 22 9.34 -5.60 -2.49
CA ALA A 22 8.84 -4.97 -3.69
C ALA A 22 8.73 -3.45 -3.51
N LEU A 23 8.95 -2.71 -4.60
CA LEU A 23 8.67 -1.28 -4.69
C LEU A 23 7.49 -1.08 -5.63
N LYS A 24 6.44 -0.39 -5.16
CA LYS A 24 5.22 -0.15 -5.96
C LYS A 24 4.82 1.32 -5.98
N GLY A 25 4.57 1.83 -7.19
CA GLY A 25 3.99 3.16 -7.40
C GLY A 25 2.55 3.27 -6.88
N PRO A 26 1.94 4.47 -6.92
CA PRO A 26 0.51 4.62 -6.64
C PRO A 26 -0.31 3.92 -7.74
N ILE A 27 -1.29 3.11 -7.32
CA ILE A 27 -2.20 2.39 -8.23
C ILE A 27 -3.60 2.96 -8.04
N THR A 28 -4.14 3.57 -9.09
CA THR A 28 -5.49 4.14 -9.10
C THR A 28 -6.52 3.03 -8.88
N THR A 29 -7.37 3.19 -7.85
CA THR A 29 -8.53 2.33 -7.65
C THR A 29 -9.77 3.09 -8.14
N PRO A 30 -10.49 2.61 -9.17
CA PRO A 30 -11.71 3.26 -9.61
C PRO A 30 -12.75 3.25 -8.49
N ILE A 31 -13.43 4.38 -8.29
CA ILE A 31 -14.48 4.54 -7.29
C ILE A 31 -15.80 4.06 -7.90
N GLY A 32 -16.54 3.17 -7.22
CA GLY A 32 -17.92 2.83 -7.56
C GLY A 32 -18.14 1.65 -8.51
N THR A 33 -17.10 1.03 -9.06
CA THR A 33 -17.19 -0.26 -9.76
C THR A 33 -16.73 -1.38 -8.82
N GLY A 34 -17.41 -2.53 -8.81
CA GLY A 34 -17.29 -3.62 -7.83
C GLY A 34 -15.94 -4.38 -7.78
N PHE A 35 -14.83 -3.72 -8.10
CA PHE A 35 -13.48 -4.27 -7.97
C PHE A 35 -12.91 -3.95 -6.60
N ARG A 36 -12.42 -4.98 -5.90
CA ARG A 36 -11.56 -4.81 -4.73
C ARG A 36 -10.32 -4.00 -5.09
N SER A 37 -9.95 -3.06 -4.22
CA SER A 37 -8.72 -2.28 -4.42
C SER A 37 -7.51 -3.21 -4.53
N VAL A 38 -6.71 -3.03 -5.58
CA VAL A 38 -5.45 -3.78 -5.78
C VAL A 38 -4.52 -3.66 -4.58
N ASN A 39 -4.52 -2.49 -3.93
CA ASN A 39 -3.71 -2.25 -2.74
C ASN A 39 -4.19 -3.10 -1.55
N VAL A 40 -5.50 -3.25 -1.38
CA VAL A 40 -6.09 -4.08 -0.31
C VAL A 40 -5.84 -5.55 -0.61
N ALA A 41 -6.09 -5.99 -1.85
CA ALA A 41 -5.82 -7.36 -2.27
C ALA A 41 -4.35 -7.75 -2.04
N LEU A 42 -3.41 -6.90 -2.46
CA LEU A 42 -1.98 -7.16 -2.30
C LEU A 42 -1.56 -7.26 -0.81
N ARG A 43 -2.17 -6.47 0.08
CA ARG A 43 -1.91 -6.56 1.52
C ARG A 43 -2.42 -7.86 2.12
N LYS A 44 -3.64 -8.27 1.75
CA LYS A 44 -4.24 -9.53 2.22
C LYS A 44 -3.48 -10.75 1.70
N GLU A 45 -3.18 -10.79 0.41
CA GLU A 45 -2.48 -11.91 -0.24
C GLU A 45 -1.04 -12.12 0.25
N LEU A 46 -0.43 -11.08 0.80
CA LEU A 46 0.95 -11.10 1.30
C LEU A 46 1.03 -10.96 2.82
N ASP A 47 -0.11 -10.99 3.52
CA ASP A 47 -0.22 -10.85 4.98
C ASP A 47 0.55 -9.63 5.54
N LEU A 48 0.41 -8.48 4.87
CA LEU A 48 1.10 -7.24 5.22
C LEU A 48 0.31 -6.47 6.29
N PHE A 49 0.26 -7.02 7.50
CA PHE A 49 -0.57 -6.53 8.62
C PHE A 49 -0.19 -5.13 9.14
N ALA A 50 1.08 -4.71 9.01
CA ALA A 50 1.55 -3.42 9.51
C ALA A 50 1.85 -2.42 8.37
N CYS A 51 1.17 -1.28 8.37
CA CYS A 51 1.52 -0.13 7.53
C CYS A 51 2.30 0.89 8.38
N VAL A 52 3.62 0.90 8.22
CA VAL A 52 4.54 1.79 8.94
C VAL A 52 4.74 3.09 8.17
N ARG A 53 4.50 4.24 8.82
CA ARG A 53 4.64 5.58 8.22
C ARG A 53 5.48 6.49 9.10
N PRO A 54 6.80 6.56 8.87
CA PRO A 54 7.66 7.56 9.50
C PRO A 54 7.30 8.95 9.01
N CYS A 55 7.07 9.88 9.93
CA CYS A 55 6.82 11.28 9.64
C CYS A 55 7.85 12.09 10.44
N LYS A 56 8.73 12.79 9.74
CA LYS A 56 9.74 13.65 10.36
C LYS A 56 9.83 15.00 9.68
N SER A 57 10.22 16.02 10.43
CA SER A 57 10.58 17.32 9.86
C SER A 57 11.87 17.19 9.06
N TYR A 58 11.89 17.78 7.86
CA TYR A 58 13.07 17.83 7.01
C TYR A 58 13.55 19.27 6.88
N GLN A 59 14.85 19.48 7.04
CA GLN A 59 15.46 20.80 6.87
C GLN A 59 15.19 21.32 5.44
N GLY A 60 14.77 22.58 5.34
CA GLY A 60 14.44 23.22 4.05
C GLY A 60 13.02 22.97 3.54
N VAL A 61 12.24 22.06 4.16
CA VAL A 61 10.83 21.86 3.80
C VAL A 61 9.95 22.78 4.64
N ARG A 62 9.23 23.70 3.99
CA ARG A 62 8.30 24.59 4.68
C ARG A 62 7.14 23.79 5.27
N SER A 63 6.95 23.89 6.57
CA SER A 63 5.88 23.24 7.33
C SER A 63 5.31 24.22 8.36
N ARG A 64 4.07 23.99 8.79
CA ARG A 64 3.47 24.73 9.92
C ARG A 64 4.09 24.32 11.26
N TYR A 65 4.54 23.07 11.34
CA TYR A 65 5.06 22.44 12.55
C TYR A 65 6.51 22.02 12.34
N GLU A 66 7.31 22.16 13.41
CA GLU A 66 8.74 21.86 13.44
C GLU A 66 9.02 20.75 14.45
N ASN A 67 10.21 20.15 14.36
CA ASN A 67 10.69 19.09 15.26
C ASN A 67 9.75 17.88 15.37
N ILE A 68 9.11 17.50 14.26
CA ILE A 68 8.32 16.27 14.19
C ILE A 68 9.30 15.09 14.09
N ASP A 69 9.13 14.12 14.98
CA ASP A 69 9.74 12.79 14.90
C ASP A 69 8.76 11.76 15.45
N ILE A 70 7.91 11.23 14.57
CA ILE A 70 6.87 10.26 14.94
C ILE A 70 6.81 9.12 13.92
N VAL A 71 6.42 7.94 14.38
CA VAL A 71 6.14 6.78 13.52
C VAL A 71 4.70 6.34 13.75
N ILE A 72 3.90 6.35 12.69
CA ILE A 72 2.54 5.82 12.73
C ILE A 72 2.59 4.34 12.34
N VAL A 73 2.13 3.47 13.22
CA VAL A 73 1.91 2.04 12.94
C VAL A 73 0.41 1.85 12.78
N ARG A 74 -0.04 1.64 11.55
CA ARG A 74 -1.45 1.48 11.21
C ARG A 74 -1.76 0.01 10.91
N GLU A 75 -2.82 -0.51 11.52
CA GLU A 75 -3.46 -1.78 11.17
C GLU A 75 -3.89 -1.77 9.69
N ASN A 76 -3.63 -2.88 8.97
CA ASN A 76 -3.65 -2.90 7.50
C ASN A 76 -4.33 -4.13 6.89
N THR A 77 -4.93 -4.98 7.71
CA THR A 77 -5.64 -6.21 7.36
C THR A 77 -7.16 -6.13 7.57
N GLU A 78 -7.63 -5.29 8.50
CA GLU A 78 -9.02 -5.30 9.00
C GLU A 78 -9.78 -3.96 8.80
N ASP A 79 -10.75 -3.71 9.68
CA ASP A 79 -11.55 -2.48 9.81
C ASP A 79 -12.42 -2.16 8.56
N LEU A 80 -12.82 -0.91 8.38
CA LEU A 80 -13.60 -0.42 7.23
C LEU A 80 -12.96 -0.75 5.86
N TYR A 81 -11.67 -1.14 5.84
CA TYR A 81 -10.94 -1.57 4.66
C TYR A 81 -10.95 -3.09 4.41
N ALA A 82 -11.70 -3.85 5.22
CA ALA A 82 -11.91 -5.28 5.00
C ALA A 82 -12.79 -5.61 3.77
N GLY A 83 -13.52 -4.61 3.23
CA GLY A 83 -14.34 -4.71 2.01
C GLY A 83 -13.55 -4.98 0.74
#